data_AF-A0AAV4C313-F1
#
_entry.id   AF-A0AAV4C313-F1
#
_cell.length_a   1.000
_cell.length_b   1.000
_cell.length_c   1.000
_cell.angle_alpha   90.00
_cell.angle_beta   90.00
_cell.angle_gamma   90.00
#
_symmetry.space_group_name_H-M   'P 1'
#
loop_
_entity.id
_entity.type
_entity.pdbx_description
1 polymer ?
#
loop_
_entity_poly.entity_id
_entity_poly.type
_entity_poly.pdbx_seq_one_letter_code
_entity_poly.pdbx_strand_id
1 'polypeptide(L)' 'MFVPKVTMMYMLGGLAFTFYITRFPERLLPGKFDFIGSSHQIWHLLIVIAFCYWHKAGEEILLYRISQECMA' A
#
# COMPACT_ATOMS: atom_id res chain seq x y z
N MET A 1 -13.88 0.96 12.80
CA MET A 1 -13.26 1.92 11.86
C MET A 1 -11.77 1.65 11.62
N PHE A 2 -10.96 1.52 12.66
CA PHE A 2 -9.49 1.45 12.56
C PHE A 2 -8.95 0.09 12.09
N VAL A 3 -9.40 -1.02 12.69
CA VAL A 3 -8.84 -2.37 12.44
C VAL A 3 -8.87 -2.75 10.94
N PRO A 4 -9.98 -2.62 10.20
CA PRO A 4 -9.99 -2.97 8.78
C PRO A 4 -9.01 -2.14 7.94
N LYS A 5 -8.83 -0.85 8.27
CA LYS A 5 -7.91 0.06 7.57
C LYS A 5 -6.45 -0.34 7.78
N VAL A 6 -6.10 -0.71 9.01
CA VAL A 6 -4.76 -1.20 9.35
C VAL A 6 -4.49 -2.56 8.71
N THR A 7 -5.46 -3.48 8.73
CA THR A 7 -5.33 -4.77 8.05
C THR A 7 -5.07 -4.59 6.56
N MET A 8 -5.77 -3.66 5.89
CA MET A 8 -5.52 -3.33 4.48
C MET A 8 -4.09 -2.83 4.24
N MET A 9 -3.56 -1.97 5.11
CA MET A 9 -2.17 -1.52 5.01
C MET A 9 -1.17 -2.68 5.08
N TYR A 10 -1.37 -3.61 6.00
CA TYR A 10 -0.50 -4.80 6.09
C TYR A 10 -0.64 -5.72 4.87
N MET A 11 -1.83 -5.87 4.30
CA MET A 11 -2.03 -6.64 3.07
C MET A 11 -1.29 -6.00 1.88
N LEU A 12 -1.41 -4.68 1.69
CA LEU A 12 -0.70 -3.95 0.64
C LEU A 12 0.82 -4.01 0.83
N GLY A 13 1.30 -3.85 2.07
CA GLY A 13 2.71 -3.99 2.42
C GLY A 13 3.25 -5.39 2.15
N GLY A 14 2.51 -6.43 2.55
CA GLY A 14 2.88 -7.83 2.31
C GLY A 14 2.90 -8.17 0.81
N LEU A 15 1.95 -7.66 0.04
CA LEU A 15 1.93 -7.82 -1.41
C LEU A 15 3.15 -7.14 -2.06
N ALA A 16 3.44 -5.89 -1.68
CA ALA A 16 4.61 -5.17 -2.16
C ALA A 16 5.89 -5.96 -1.85
N PHE A 17 6.05 -6.39 -0.60
CA PHE A 17 7.20 -7.18 -0.17
C PHE A 17 7.34 -8.48 -0.96
N THR A 18 6.22 -9.14 -1.30
CA THR A 18 6.21 -10.35 -2.13
C THR A 18 6.84 -10.08 -3.50
N PHE A 19 6.48 -8.99 -4.19
CA PHE A 19 7.14 -8.63 -5.46
C PHE A 19 8.63 -8.37 -5.25
N TYR A 20 8.99 -7.60 -4.23
CA TYR A 20 10.38 -7.26 -3.93
C TYR A 20 11.28 -8.49 -3.73
N ILE A 21 10.82 -9.49 -2.97
CA ILE A 21 11.63 -10.70 -2.68
C ILE A 21 11.61 -11.72 -3.82
N THR A 22 10.48 -11.89 -4.51
CA THR A 22 10.33 -12.93 -5.54
C THR A 22 11.01 -12.56 -6.85
N ARG A 23 11.26 -11.26 -7.09
CA ARG A 23 11.78 -10.73 -8.35
C ARG A 23 10.88 -11.07 -9.54
N PHE A 24 9.58 -11.22 -9.31
CA PHE A 24 8.61 -11.40 -10.38
C PHE A 24 8.21 -10.02 -10.94
N PRO A 25 8.14 -9.83 -12.27
CA PRO A 25 8.21 -10.84 -13.33
C PRO A 25 9.62 -11.04 -13.95
N GLU A 26 10.62 -10.24 -13.60
CA GLU A 26 11.94 -10.26 -14.26
C GLU A 26 12.68 -11.59 -14.12
N ARG A 27 12.39 -12.35 -13.06
CA ARG A 27 12.91 -13.70 -12.87
C ARG A 27 12.46 -14.68 -13.96
N LEU A 28 11.28 -14.47 -14.56
CA LEU A 28 10.73 -15.36 -15.59
C LEU A 28 11.19 -15.02 -17.00
N LEU A 29 11.39 -13.73 -17.29
CA LEU A 29 11.81 -13.25 -18.61
C LEU A 29 13.00 -12.29 -18.46
N PRO A 30 14.23 -12.83 -18.30
CA PRO A 30 15.43 -12.03 -18.19
C PRO A 30 15.57 -11.09 -19.39
N GLY A 31 15.91 -9.82 -19.15
CA GLY A 31 16.11 -8.81 -20.19
C GLY A 31 14.83 -8.15 -20.73
N LYS A 32 13.63 -8.61 -20.36
CA LYS A 32 12.36 -8.01 -20.82
C LYS A 32 11.86 -6.86 -19.94
N PHE A 33 12.27 -6.84 -18.67
CA PHE A 33 11.77 -5.91 -17.67
C PHE A 33 12.85 -4.97 -17.12
N ASP A 34 13.93 -4.79 -17.87
CA ASP A 34 15.10 -4.03 -17.40
C ASP A 34 14.78 -2.52 -17.21
N PHE A 35 13.86 -1.99 -18.02
CA PHE A 35 13.49 -0.57 -17.99
C PHE A 35 12.09 -0.31 -17.42
N ILE A 36 11.10 -1.16 -17.71
CA ILE A 36 9.70 -0.98 -17.32
C ILE A 36 9.13 -2.32 -16.84
N GLY A 37 8.39 -2.30 -15.73
CA GLY A 37 7.68 -3.44 -15.17
C GLY A 37 8.54 -4.36 -14.30
N SER A 38 9.71 -3.90 -13.83
CA SER A 38 10.52 -4.70 -12.88
C SER A 38 9.82 -4.83 -11.53
N SER A 39 10.10 -5.89 -10.79
CA SER A 39 9.54 -6.10 -9.44
C SER A 39 9.76 -4.92 -8.50
N HIS A 40 10.90 -4.23 -8.63
CA HIS A 40 11.22 -3.07 -7.82
C HIS A 40 10.32 -1.88 -8.19
N GLN A 41 10.02 -1.68 -9.47
CA GLN A 41 9.06 -0.65 -9.90
C GLN A 41 7.64 -0.97 -9.45
N ILE A 42 7.22 -2.24 -9.54
CA ILE A 42 5.92 -2.69 -9.03
C ILE A 42 5.84 -2.49 -7.51
N TRP A 43 6.91 -2.82 -6.79
CA TRP A 43 7.01 -2.56 -5.36
C TRP A 43 6.82 -1.08 -5.03
N HIS A 44 7.56 -0.17 -5.69
CA HIS A 44 7.39 1.28 -5.50
C HIS A 44 5.95 1.73 -5.75
N LEU A 45 5.33 1.26 -6.84
CA LEU A 45 3.95 1.60 -7.18
C LEU A 45 2.97 1.17 -6.07
N LEU A 46 3.12 -0.06 -5.56
CA LEU A 46 2.29 -0.58 -4.48
C LEU A 46 2.47 0.21 -3.17
N ILE A 47 3.70 0.63 -2.86
CA ILE A 47 4.00 1.46 -1.69
C ILE A 47 3.37 2.85 -1.82
N VAL A 48 3.41 3.48 -3.00
CA VAL A 48 2.73 4.76 -3.25
C VAL A 48 1.22 4.62 -3.06
N ILE A 49 0.62 3.56 -3.60
CA ILE A 49 -0.81 3.26 -3.42
C ILE A 49 -1.14 3.08 -1.93
N ALA A 50 -0.32 2.34 -1.18
CA ALA A 50 -0.50 2.16 0.25
C ALA A 50 -0.46 3.49 1.02
N PHE A 51 0.46 4.39 0.68
CA PHE A 51 0.50 5.71 1.31
C PHE A 51 -0.71 6.58 0.98
N CYS A 52 -1.16 6.59 -0.27
CA CYS A 52 -2.39 7.29 -0.67
C CYS A 52 -3.60 6.75 0.10
N TYR A 53 -3.71 5.42 0.22
CA TYR A 53 -4.76 4.78 1.02
C TYR A 53 -4.68 5.18 2.49
N TRP A 54 -3.48 5.15 3.09
CA TRP A 54 -3.28 5.52 4.49
C TRP A 54 -3.66 6.97 4.78
N HIS A 55 -3.31 7.87 3.85
CA HIS A 55 -3.68 9.28 3.95
C HIS A 55 -5.21 9.45 3.99
N LYS A 56 -5.93 8.79 3.09
CA LYS A 56 -7.40 8.82 3.05
C LYS A 56 -8.03 8.17 4.27
N ALA A 57 -7.48 7.05 4.74
CA ALA A 57 -7.89 6.40 5.98
C ALA A 57 -7.75 7.34 7.19
N GLY A 58 -6.65 8.10 7.26
CA GLY A 58 -6.41 9.09 8.31
C GLY A 58 -7.39 10.26 8.27
N GLU A 59 -7.66 10.79 7.07
CA GLU A 59 -8.67 11.85 6.85
C GLU A 59 -10.05 11.43 7.37
N GLU A 60 -10.49 10.21 7.04
CA GLU A 60 -11.79 9.69 7.48
C GLU A 60 -11.86 9.55 9.01
N ILE A 61 -10.80 9.05 9.64
CA ILE A 61 -10.73 8.92 11.10
C ILE A 61 -10.75 10.30 11.77
N LEU A 62 -10.05 11.28 11.20
CA LEU A 62 -10.05 12.65 11.70
C LEU A 62 -11.46 13.26 11.63
N LEU A 63 -12.13 13.14 10.49
CA LEU A 63 -13.50 13.64 10.31
C LEU A 63 -14.50 12.98 11.26
N TYR A 64 -14.36 11.68 11.50
CA TYR A 64 -15.16 10.99 12.52
C TYR A 64 -14.95 11.59 13.92
N ARG A 65 -13.70 11.87 14.30
CA ARG A 65 -13.39 12.48 15.61
C ARG A 65 -13.93 13.91 15.74
N ILE A 66 -13.89 14.71 14.68
CA ILE A 66 -14.41 16.08 14.68
C ILE A 66 -15.93 16.08 14.75
N SER A 67 -16.59 15.16 14.05
CA SER A 67 -18.07 15.08 14.01
C SER A 67 -18.72 14.46 15.24
N GLN A 68 -17.96 13.78 16.10
CA GLN A 68 -18.45 13.12 17.30
C GLN A 68 -17.78 13.72 18.53
N GLU A 69 -18.15 14.95 18.85
CA GLU A 69 -17.71 15.61 20.07
C GLU A 69 -18.28 14.87 21.30
N CYS A 70 -17.44 14.67 22.32
CA CYS A 70 -17.94 14.19 23.60
C CYS A 70 -18.74 15.31 24.28
N MET A 71 -19.91 14.98 24.86
CA MET A 71 -20.60 15.91 25.73
C MET A 71 -19.71 16.21 26.94
N ALA A 72 -19.42 17.50 27.16
CA ALA A 72 -18.65 18.00 28.30
C ALA A 72 -19.42 17.86 29.62
#